data_AF-Q649T0-F1
#
_entry.id   AF-Q649T0-F1
#
_cell.length_a   1.000
_cell.length_b   1.000
_cell.length_c   1.000
_cell.angle_alpha   90.00
_cell.angle_beta   90.00
_cell.angle_gamma   90.00
#
_symmetry.space_group_name_H-M   'P 1'
#
loop_
_entity.id
_entity.type
_entity.pdbx_description
1 polymer ?
#
loop_
_entity_poly.entity_id
_entity_poly.type
_entity_poly.pdbx_seq_one_letter_code
_entity_poly.pdbx_strand_id
1 'polypeptide(L)'
;MTKYKNMGVIMRTALLNNALGVLILALVLLIASCSLVEGIGYSVDVTVDNTTWSIERSTTPVTFEMEGKVKGTGMVMRDVSINNFAGVSAEETTHTLSGVITITEKTSLVSKEGPVVITTNIKGAKNISTNESVNITTNESVNIIIREAWPTFFSNIKEVAYLYGSGISTRERYENNGDVICTSFNVKELAKRSRFDTVLLRRNVSAEIRPGCVNESICTSKSTFYTLGAVSLGGSAHIGYKSGEGIERVESSETYIGNFKIETAIKMKDEMPPAPQNASSDWMLCPSLEP
;
A
#
# COMPACT_ATOMS: atom_id res chain seq x y z
N MET A 1 66.29 -25.08 -18.35
CA MET A 1 65.10 -25.01 -19.22
C MET A 1 63.82 -24.84 -18.37
N THR A 2 63.84 -23.93 -17.39
CA THR A 2 62.85 -23.94 -16.27
C THR A 2 62.35 -22.55 -15.87
N LYS A 3 62.76 -21.48 -16.58
CA LYS A 3 62.31 -20.10 -16.31
C LYS A 3 61.07 -19.66 -17.10
N TYR A 4 60.75 -20.32 -18.22
CA TYR A 4 59.62 -19.94 -19.08
C TYR A 4 58.27 -20.55 -18.67
N LYS A 5 58.24 -21.59 -17.83
CA LYS A 5 56.98 -22.22 -17.37
C LYS A 5 56.26 -21.42 -16.27
N ASN A 6 56.98 -20.70 -15.41
CA ASN A 6 56.36 -19.93 -14.32
C ASN A 6 55.74 -18.60 -14.77
N MET A 7 56.20 -18.03 -15.89
CA MET A 7 55.70 -16.75 -16.39
C MET A 7 54.29 -16.88 -17.02
N GLY A 8 53.99 -18.01 -17.66
CA GLY A 8 52.67 -18.29 -18.23
C GLY A 8 51.57 -18.56 -17.19
N VAL A 9 51.94 -19.05 -15.99
CA VAL A 9 50.99 -19.32 -14.89
C VAL A 9 50.61 -18.02 -14.17
N ILE A 10 51.58 -17.12 -13.97
CA ILE A 10 51.36 -15.81 -13.33
C ILE A 10 50.55 -14.87 -14.25
N MET A 11 50.76 -14.91 -15.56
CA MET A 11 50.02 -14.10 -16.52
C MET A 11 48.55 -14.55 -16.66
N ARG A 12 48.27 -15.86 -16.56
CA ARG A 12 46.91 -16.40 -16.57
C ARG A 12 46.13 -16.08 -15.30
N THR A 13 46.77 -16.08 -14.12
CA THR A 13 46.11 -15.70 -12.85
C THR A 13 45.82 -14.20 -12.76
N ALA A 14 46.69 -13.34 -13.31
CA ALA A 14 46.41 -11.90 -13.38
C ALA A 14 45.26 -11.54 -14.34
N LEU A 15 45.15 -12.23 -15.48
CA LEU A 15 44.04 -12.07 -16.44
C LEU A 15 42.69 -12.57 -15.87
N LEU A 16 42.69 -13.67 -15.11
CA LEU A 16 41.50 -14.21 -14.45
C LEU A 16 40.98 -13.29 -13.34
N ASN A 17 41.87 -12.68 -12.55
CA ASN A 17 41.47 -11.74 -11.50
C ASN A 17 40.88 -10.44 -12.06
N ASN A 18 41.40 -9.96 -13.20
CA ASN A 18 40.83 -8.80 -13.90
C ASN A 18 39.47 -9.13 -14.55
N ALA A 19 39.30 -10.32 -15.12
CA ALA A 19 38.02 -10.74 -15.69
C ALA A 19 36.94 -10.90 -14.61
N LEU A 20 37.29 -11.46 -13.44
CA LEU A 20 36.37 -11.58 -12.30
C LEU A 20 35.99 -10.21 -11.74
N GLY A 21 36.96 -9.28 -11.63
CA GLY A 21 36.71 -7.91 -11.20
C GLY A 21 35.79 -7.13 -12.15
N VAL A 22 35.99 -7.26 -13.46
CA VAL A 22 35.12 -6.66 -14.48
C VAL A 22 33.73 -7.28 -14.46
N LEU A 23 33.60 -8.59 -14.23
CA LEU A 23 32.32 -9.27 -14.12
C LEU A 23 31.54 -8.81 -12.88
N ILE A 24 32.20 -8.68 -11.73
CA ILE A 24 31.59 -8.16 -10.50
C ILE A 24 31.17 -6.69 -10.69
N LEU A 25 32.02 -5.86 -11.30
CA LEU A 25 31.69 -4.46 -11.58
C LEU A 25 30.52 -4.33 -12.56
N ALA A 26 30.47 -5.17 -13.59
CA ALA A 26 29.36 -5.24 -14.53
C ALA A 26 28.07 -5.71 -13.85
N LEU A 27 28.15 -6.68 -12.93
CA LEU A 27 27.00 -7.14 -12.14
C LEU A 27 26.50 -6.05 -11.19
N VAL A 28 27.39 -5.31 -10.53
CA VAL A 28 27.06 -4.16 -9.67
C VAL A 28 26.42 -3.03 -10.48
N LEU A 29 26.93 -2.74 -11.67
CA LEU A 29 26.33 -1.77 -12.60
C LEU A 29 24.98 -2.24 -13.12
N LEU A 30 24.80 -3.54 -13.39
CA LEU A 30 23.52 -4.10 -13.82
C LEU A 30 22.46 -4.00 -12.71
N ILE A 31 22.85 -4.33 -11.47
CA ILE A 31 21.99 -4.22 -10.28
C ILE A 31 21.64 -2.73 -10.01
N ALA A 32 22.60 -1.82 -10.18
CA ALA A 32 22.36 -0.38 -10.05
C ALA A 32 21.48 0.20 -11.18
N SER A 33 21.54 -0.38 -12.39
CA SER A 33 20.69 0.04 -13.52
C SER A 33 19.26 -0.47 -13.43
N CYS A 34 19.00 -1.51 -12.65
CA CYS A 34 17.64 -2.04 -12.41
C CYS A 34 16.84 -1.26 -11.35
N SER A 35 17.41 -0.25 -10.68
CA SER A 35 16.75 0.45 -9.56
C SER A 35 16.24 1.86 -9.88
N LEU A 36 16.18 2.29 -11.15
CA LEU A 36 15.56 3.56 -11.52
C LEU A 36 14.17 3.31 -12.09
N VAL A 37 13.23 2.93 -11.23
CA VAL A 37 11.83 3.24 -11.51
C VAL A 37 11.67 4.71 -11.14
N GLU A 38 11.64 5.59 -12.14
CA GLU A 38 11.38 7.01 -11.93
C GLU A 38 9.97 7.15 -11.35
N GLY A 39 9.89 7.52 -10.07
CA GLY A 39 8.60 7.87 -9.46
C GLY A 39 8.17 9.25 -9.95
N ILE A 40 6.91 9.39 -10.37
CA ILE A 40 6.31 10.70 -10.61
C ILE A 40 5.95 11.31 -9.26
N GLY A 41 6.31 12.56 -9.05
CA GLY A 41 6.00 13.29 -7.83
C GLY A 41 6.03 14.79 -8.02
N TYR A 42 5.68 15.49 -6.95
CA TYR A 42 5.70 16.95 -6.88
C TYR A 42 6.03 17.39 -5.46
N SER A 43 6.54 18.61 -5.34
CA SER A 43 6.65 19.34 -4.07
C SER A 43 5.89 20.66 -4.18
N VAL A 44 5.11 21.00 -3.17
CA VAL A 44 4.52 22.33 -3.03
C VAL A 44 5.03 22.95 -1.75
N ASP A 45 5.74 24.06 -1.87
CA ASP A 45 6.33 24.82 -0.77
C ASP A 45 5.75 26.23 -0.79
N VAL A 46 5.02 26.60 0.27
CA VAL A 46 4.38 27.92 0.36
C VAL A 46 4.74 28.59 1.67
N THR A 47 5.29 29.80 1.57
CA THR A 47 5.61 30.66 2.70
C THR A 47 4.79 31.95 2.60
N VAL A 48 3.96 32.19 3.62
CA VAL A 48 3.19 33.43 3.80
C VAL A 48 3.73 34.17 5.01
N ASP A 49 4.39 35.31 4.80
CA ASP A 49 5.22 36.01 5.78
C ASP A 49 6.27 35.07 6.42
N ASN A 50 5.99 34.54 7.62
CA ASN A 50 6.83 33.62 8.39
C ASN A 50 6.16 32.25 8.62
N THR A 51 5.04 31.98 7.96
CA THR A 51 4.30 30.72 8.07
C THR A 51 4.54 29.89 6.82
N THR A 52 5.19 28.74 6.99
CA THR A 52 5.50 27.83 5.90
C THR A 52 4.63 26.59 6.00
N TRP A 53 4.09 26.17 4.85
CA TRP A 53 3.46 24.87 4.66
C TRP A 53 4.10 24.21 3.44
N SER A 54 4.38 22.92 3.55
CA SER A 54 5.04 22.15 2.50
C SER A 54 4.42 20.77 2.40
N ILE A 55 4.25 20.28 1.18
CA ILE A 55 3.84 18.90 0.92
C ILE A 55 4.67 18.32 -0.22
N GLU A 56 5.26 17.17 0.03
CA GLU A 56 6.00 16.39 -0.97
C GLU A 56 5.32 15.04 -1.13
N ARG A 57 5.00 14.66 -2.38
CA ARG A 57 4.36 13.39 -2.69
C ARG A 57 4.92 12.80 -3.97
N SER A 58 5.07 11.49 -3.97
CA SER A 58 5.46 10.71 -5.14
C SER A 58 4.71 9.38 -5.19
N THR A 59 4.59 8.84 -6.39
CA THR A 59 4.05 7.50 -6.63
C THR A 59 4.95 6.76 -7.62
N THR A 60 4.87 5.44 -7.56
CA THR A 60 5.56 4.55 -8.49
C THR A 60 4.53 3.54 -9.00
N PRO A 61 4.38 3.36 -10.32
CA PRO A 61 3.57 2.29 -10.87
C PRO A 61 4.11 0.95 -10.41
N VAL A 62 3.25 0.15 -9.83
CA VAL A 62 3.62 -1.20 -9.38
C VAL A 62 2.49 -2.13 -9.76
N THR A 63 2.87 -3.27 -10.33
CA THR A 63 2.00 -4.43 -10.44
C THR A 63 2.68 -5.57 -9.71
N PHE A 64 2.02 -6.07 -8.68
CA PHE A 64 2.47 -7.22 -7.90
C PHE A 64 1.34 -8.24 -7.86
N GLU A 65 1.66 -9.47 -8.23
CA GLU A 65 0.74 -10.59 -8.17
C GLU A 65 1.44 -11.78 -7.50
N MET A 66 0.73 -12.40 -6.56
CA MET A 66 1.16 -13.61 -5.90
C MET A 66 -0.01 -14.58 -5.88
N GLU A 67 0.22 -15.78 -6.40
CA GLU A 67 -0.71 -16.90 -6.26
C GLU A 67 0.05 -18.08 -5.68
N GLY A 68 -0.53 -18.70 -4.64
CA GLY A 68 0.17 -19.70 -3.87
C GLY A 68 -0.77 -20.75 -3.31
N LYS A 69 -0.27 -21.99 -3.26
CA LYS A 69 -0.93 -23.09 -2.55
C LYS A 69 0.10 -23.85 -1.74
N VAL A 70 -0.12 -23.92 -0.43
CA VAL A 70 0.68 -24.69 0.52
C VAL A 70 -0.19 -25.81 1.05
N LYS A 71 0.32 -27.04 0.99
CA LYS A 71 -0.30 -28.20 1.65
C LYS A 71 0.80 -29.01 2.29
N GLY A 72 0.66 -29.30 3.58
CA GLY A 72 1.69 -30.05 4.29
C GLY A 72 1.29 -30.46 5.68
N THR A 73 2.22 -31.14 6.33
CA THR A 73 2.13 -31.55 7.73
C THR A 73 3.33 -31.02 8.50
N GLY A 74 3.11 -30.60 9.75
CA GLY A 74 4.17 -30.12 10.64
C GLY A 74 3.99 -28.67 11.07
N MET A 75 5.10 -28.00 11.33
CA MET A 75 5.12 -26.60 11.74
C MET A 75 4.98 -25.69 10.53
N VAL A 76 4.17 -24.64 10.65
CA VAL A 76 4.07 -23.57 9.66
C VAL A 76 4.23 -22.25 10.38
N MET A 77 5.14 -21.42 9.86
CA MET A 77 5.27 -20.02 10.23
C MET A 77 5.29 -19.23 8.92
N ARG A 78 4.36 -18.30 8.77
CA ARG A 78 4.22 -17.50 7.57
C ARG A 78 3.86 -16.08 7.96
N ASP A 79 4.65 -15.14 7.44
CA ASP A 79 4.46 -13.71 7.60
C ASP A 79 4.44 -13.07 6.20
N VAL A 80 3.40 -12.31 5.90
CA VAL A 80 3.22 -11.58 4.64
C VAL A 80 2.89 -10.14 4.97
N SER A 81 3.57 -9.20 4.32
CA SER A 81 3.32 -7.78 4.55
C SER A 81 3.40 -6.95 3.27
N ILE A 82 2.46 -6.02 3.12
CA ILE A 82 2.53 -4.88 2.19
C ILE A 82 2.45 -3.64 3.08
N ASN A 83 3.47 -2.80 3.02
CA ASN A 83 3.65 -1.71 3.98
C ASN A 83 3.39 -0.36 3.32
N ASN A 84 2.26 0.25 3.66
CA ASN A 84 1.90 1.63 3.34
C ASN A 84 2.08 2.02 1.85
N PHE A 85 1.73 1.10 0.94
CA PHE A 85 1.77 1.38 -0.48
C PHE A 85 0.58 2.29 -0.86
N ALA A 86 0.85 3.58 -1.08
CA ALA A 86 -0.18 4.61 -1.32
C ALA A 86 -1.28 4.67 -0.22
N GLY A 87 -0.91 4.40 1.03
CA GLY A 87 -1.86 4.33 2.15
C GLY A 87 -2.59 2.98 2.28
N VAL A 88 -2.28 2.00 1.43
CA VAL A 88 -2.76 0.63 1.55
C VAL A 88 -1.72 -0.21 2.29
N SER A 89 -2.15 -0.93 3.32
CA SER A 89 -1.30 -1.89 4.02
C SER A 89 -2.01 -3.22 4.23
N ALA A 90 -1.23 -4.30 4.27
CA ALA A 90 -1.70 -5.63 4.62
C ALA A 90 -0.63 -6.31 5.49
N GLU A 91 -1.03 -6.89 6.60
CA GLU A 91 -0.16 -7.68 7.48
C GLU A 91 -0.89 -8.98 7.82
N GLU A 92 -0.27 -10.10 7.48
CA GLU A 92 -0.85 -11.41 7.68
C GLU A 92 0.16 -12.35 8.32
N THR A 93 -0.27 -13.02 9.38
CA THR A 93 0.54 -14.03 10.05
C THR A 93 -0.27 -15.32 10.19
N THR A 94 0.38 -16.45 9.96
CA THR A 94 -0.15 -17.78 10.22
C THR A 94 0.91 -18.62 10.92
N HIS A 95 0.54 -19.22 12.05
CA HIS A 95 1.42 -20.04 12.85
C HIS A 95 0.72 -21.32 13.34
N THR A 96 1.38 -22.47 13.16
CA THR A 96 0.99 -23.78 13.70
C THR A 96 2.23 -24.52 14.21
N LEU A 97 2.15 -25.17 15.37
CA LEU A 97 3.28 -25.96 15.91
C LEU A 97 3.36 -27.37 15.28
N SER A 98 2.21 -27.95 14.97
CA SER A 98 2.07 -29.25 14.31
C SER A 98 0.71 -29.34 13.63
N GLY A 99 0.46 -30.36 12.81
CA GLY A 99 -0.85 -30.63 12.23
C GLY A 99 -0.86 -30.65 10.71
N VAL A 100 -2.05 -30.78 10.13
CA VAL A 100 -2.27 -30.78 8.68
C VAL A 100 -2.89 -29.44 8.28
N ILE A 101 -2.22 -28.72 7.39
CA ILE A 101 -2.65 -27.41 6.92
C ILE A 101 -2.69 -27.34 5.40
N THR A 102 -3.72 -26.66 4.90
CA THR A 102 -3.79 -26.20 3.53
C THR A 102 -4.04 -24.69 3.53
N ILE A 103 -3.23 -23.95 2.80
CA ILE A 103 -3.39 -22.51 2.57
C ILE A 103 -3.44 -22.30 1.07
N THR A 104 -4.46 -21.58 0.59
CA THR A 104 -4.51 -21.05 -0.77
C THR A 104 -4.60 -19.54 -0.68
N GLU A 105 -3.83 -18.84 -1.50
CA GLU A 105 -3.82 -17.39 -1.51
C GLU A 105 -3.72 -16.83 -2.93
N LYS A 106 -4.35 -15.68 -3.11
CA LYS A 106 -4.21 -14.86 -4.30
C LYS A 106 -4.18 -13.41 -3.89
N THR A 107 -3.08 -12.74 -4.17
CA THR A 107 -2.85 -11.34 -3.85
C THR A 107 -2.53 -10.59 -5.13
N SER A 108 -3.16 -9.43 -5.32
CA SER A 108 -2.90 -8.50 -6.42
C SER A 108 -2.83 -7.08 -5.87
N LEU A 109 -1.75 -6.38 -6.18
CA LEU A 109 -1.57 -4.95 -5.89
C LEU A 109 -1.24 -4.27 -7.21
N VAL A 110 -2.06 -3.30 -7.59
CA VAL A 110 -1.87 -2.49 -8.79
C VAL A 110 -1.93 -1.03 -8.40
N SER A 111 -0.82 -0.34 -8.57
CA SER A 111 -0.75 1.11 -8.50
C SER A 111 -0.44 1.66 -9.88
N LYS A 112 -1.18 2.68 -10.27
CA LYS A 112 -0.95 3.38 -11.53
C LYS A 112 -0.67 4.85 -11.25
N GLU A 113 0.15 5.41 -12.11
CA GLU A 113 0.24 6.85 -12.24
C GLU A 113 -1.06 7.43 -12.79
N GLY A 114 -1.21 8.73 -12.56
CA GLY A 114 -2.23 9.53 -13.19
C GLY A 114 -2.02 11.00 -12.89
N PRO A 115 -2.89 11.86 -13.43
CA PRO A 115 -2.67 13.30 -13.43
C PRO A 115 -2.68 13.89 -12.01
N VAL A 116 -1.85 14.91 -11.82
CA VAL A 116 -1.88 15.80 -10.67
C VAL A 116 -2.17 17.21 -11.16
N VAL A 117 -3.10 17.90 -10.49
CA VAL A 117 -3.40 19.31 -10.76
C VAL A 117 -3.28 20.09 -9.46
N ILE A 118 -2.32 21.00 -9.40
CA ILE A 118 -2.08 21.93 -8.32
C ILE A 118 -2.65 23.28 -8.74
N THR A 119 -3.72 23.70 -8.07
CA THR A 119 -4.31 25.04 -8.23
C THR A 119 -3.91 25.90 -7.05
N THR A 120 -3.31 27.04 -7.32
CA THR A 120 -2.95 28.04 -6.31
C THR A 120 -3.70 29.34 -6.59
N ASN A 121 -4.32 29.86 -5.54
CA ASN A 121 -5.02 31.13 -5.55
C ASN A 121 -4.35 32.03 -4.50
N ILE A 122 -3.61 33.02 -5.01
CA ILE A 122 -2.97 34.04 -4.19
C ILE A 122 -3.89 35.25 -4.21
N LYS A 123 -4.28 35.73 -3.03
CA LYS A 123 -5.17 36.89 -2.93
C LYS A 123 -4.56 38.09 -3.66
N GLY A 124 -5.31 38.66 -4.61
CA GLY A 124 -4.86 39.81 -5.41
C GLY A 124 -4.05 39.47 -6.66
N ALA A 125 -3.79 38.19 -6.95
CA ALA A 125 -3.11 37.75 -8.16
C ALA A 125 -3.99 36.85 -9.03
N LYS A 126 -3.52 36.53 -10.24
CA LYS A 126 -4.16 35.56 -11.12
C LYS A 126 -3.93 34.14 -10.58
N ASN A 127 -4.96 33.30 -10.60
CA ASN A 127 -4.85 31.89 -10.25
C ASN A 127 -3.84 31.17 -11.16
N ILE A 128 -3.01 30.34 -10.56
CA ILE A 128 -2.03 29.51 -11.26
C ILE A 128 -2.47 28.06 -11.13
N SER A 129 -2.53 27.34 -12.25
CA SER A 129 -2.78 25.90 -12.29
C SER A 129 -1.62 25.23 -12.98
N THR A 130 -1.01 24.23 -12.34
CA THR A 130 0.16 23.51 -12.85
C THR A 130 0.10 22.03 -12.43
N ASN A 131 0.89 21.20 -13.09
CA ASN A 131 1.15 19.80 -12.76
C ASN A 131 2.57 19.57 -12.22
N GLU A 132 3.35 20.64 -12.08
CA GLU A 132 4.74 20.61 -11.60
C GLU A 132 4.85 21.15 -10.17
N SER A 133 6.00 20.95 -9.55
CA SER A 133 6.32 21.49 -8.23
C SER A 133 6.17 23.01 -8.17
N VAL A 134 5.67 23.51 -7.04
CA VAL A 134 5.37 24.94 -6.83
C VAL A 134 6.13 25.46 -5.63
N ASN A 135 6.80 26.59 -5.79
CA ASN A 135 7.38 27.35 -4.67
C ASN A 135 6.79 28.78 -4.68
N ILE A 136 6.08 29.16 -3.62
CA ILE A 136 5.46 30.47 -3.46
C ILE A 136 5.96 31.12 -2.19
N THR A 137 6.46 32.35 -2.30
CA THR A 137 6.73 33.23 -1.15
C THR A 137 5.95 34.52 -1.34
N THR A 138 5.11 34.87 -0.36
CA THR A 138 4.24 36.05 -0.42
C THR A 138 3.91 36.56 0.99
N ASN A 139 3.35 37.75 1.09
CA ASN A 139 2.81 38.29 2.34
C ASN A 139 1.26 38.17 2.39
N GLU A 140 0.66 37.71 1.30
CA GLU A 140 -0.79 37.55 1.15
C GLU A 140 -1.23 36.11 1.42
N SER A 141 -2.49 35.91 1.81
CA SER A 141 -3.04 34.57 2.01
C SER A 141 -3.03 33.75 0.73
N VAL A 142 -2.73 32.46 0.84
CA VAL A 142 -2.70 31.50 -0.28
C VAL A 142 -3.66 30.37 -0.01
N ASN A 143 -4.51 30.06 -0.98
CA ASN A 143 -5.31 28.85 -1.01
C ASN A 143 -4.74 27.89 -2.06
N ILE A 144 -4.49 26.65 -1.66
CA ILE A 144 -3.92 25.60 -2.50
C ILE A 144 -4.94 24.47 -2.55
N ILE A 145 -5.21 23.98 -3.75
CA ILE A 145 -5.99 22.78 -3.99
C ILE A 145 -5.17 21.86 -4.88
N ILE A 146 -4.80 20.70 -4.36
CA ILE A 146 -4.11 19.65 -5.09
C ILE A 146 -5.09 18.53 -5.35
N ARG A 147 -5.19 18.09 -6.61
CA ARG A 147 -6.03 16.97 -7.03
C ARG A 147 -5.13 15.90 -7.62
N GLU A 148 -5.11 14.74 -6.99
CA GLU A 148 -4.32 13.57 -7.38
C GLU A 148 -5.25 12.47 -7.88
N ALA A 149 -4.90 11.86 -9.01
CA ALA A 149 -5.53 10.67 -9.53
C ALA A 149 -4.50 9.53 -9.66
N TRP A 150 -3.99 9.06 -8.53
CA TRP A 150 -3.07 7.91 -8.45
C TRP A 150 -3.83 6.68 -7.97
N PRO A 151 -4.51 5.96 -8.87
CA PRO A 151 -5.37 4.88 -8.44
C PRO A 151 -4.54 3.69 -7.95
N THR A 152 -4.89 3.18 -6.78
CA THR A 152 -4.31 2.00 -6.16
C THR A 152 -5.41 0.99 -5.89
N PHE A 153 -5.23 -0.22 -6.42
CA PHE A 153 -6.12 -1.35 -6.25
C PHE A 153 -5.36 -2.42 -5.49
N PHE A 154 -5.99 -3.01 -4.48
CA PHE A 154 -5.43 -4.13 -3.78
C PHE A 154 -6.51 -5.16 -3.49
N SER A 155 -6.22 -6.42 -3.79
CA SER A 155 -7.09 -7.55 -3.56
C SER A 155 -6.28 -8.68 -2.93
N ASN A 156 -6.79 -9.26 -1.86
CA ASN A 156 -6.22 -10.43 -1.21
C ASN A 156 -7.34 -11.41 -0.89
N ILE A 157 -7.25 -12.61 -1.44
CA ILE A 157 -8.14 -13.74 -1.17
C ILE A 157 -7.30 -14.81 -0.51
N LYS A 158 -7.74 -15.27 0.66
CA LYS A 158 -7.03 -16.28 1.44
C LYS A 158 -7.98 -17.33 1.95
N GLU A 159 -7.58 -18.58 1.81
CA GLU A 159 -8.26 -19.75 2.34
C GLU A 159 -7.29 -20.53 3.23
N VAL A 160 -7.73 -20.85 4.44
CA VAL A 160 -6.97 -21.64 5.42
C VAL A 160 -7.85 -22.80 5.87
N ALA A 161 -7.34 -24.02 5.73
CA ALA A 161 -7.94 -25.21 6.29
C ALA A 161 -6.92 -25.92 7.20
N TYR A 162 -7.23 -25.98 8.49
CA TYR A 162 -6.47 -26.64 9.53
C TYR A 162 -7.45 -27.52 10.33
N LEU A 163 -7.47 -28.82 10.00
CA LEU A 163 -8.47 -29.76 10.51
C LEU A 163 -7.97 -30.60 11.67
N TYR A 164 -6.65 -30.76 11.81
CA TYR A 164 -6.06 -31.66 12.81
C TYR A 164 -4.71 -31.12 13.28
N GLY A 165 -4.51 -31.05 14.60
CA GLY A 165 -3.21 -30.81 15.23
C GLY A 165 -3.29 -30.12 16.60
N SER A 166 -2.23 -29.41 16.97
CA SER A 166 -2.09 -28.74 18.28
C SER A 166 -2.78 -27.38 18.36
N GLY A 167 -3.23 -26.84 17.22
CA GLY A 167 -3.89 -25.54 17.11
C GLY A 167 -3.21 -24.64 16.09
N ILE A 168 -3.95 -23.60 15.71
CA ILE A 168 -3.56 -22.60 14.72
C ILE A 168 -3.82 -21.20 15.25
N SER A 169 -2.85 -20.33 15.04
CA SER A 169 -2.97 -18.90 15.22
C SER A 169 -2.91 -18.20 13.87
N THR A 170 -3.88 -17.35 13.56
CA THR A 170 -3.84 -16.46 12.39
C THR A 170 -4.15 -15.04 12.81
N ARG A 171 -3.53 -14.07 12.14
CA ARG A 171 -3.89 -12.66 12.22
C ARG A 171 -3.87 -12.07 10.82
N GLU A 172 -4.86 -11.26 10.51
CA GLU A 172 -4.93 -10.43 9.31
C GLU A 172 -5.23 -9.01 9.76
N ARG A 173 -4.47 -8.05 9.25
CA ARG A 173 -4.75 -6.63 9.37
C ARG A 173 -4.65 -6.02 7.98
N TYR A 174 -5.71 -5.36 7.55
CA TYR A 174 -5.73 -4.62 6.29
C TYR A 174 -6.05 -3.18 6.56
N GLU A 175 -5.43 -2.28 5.79
CA GLU A 175 -5.62 -0.85 5.90
C GLU A 175 -5.76 -0.20 4.53
N ASN A 176 -6.64 0.80 4.44
CA ASN A 176 -6.78 1.69 3.30
C ASN A 176 -7.02 3.12 3.77
N ASN A 177 -5.95 3.92 3.81
CA ASN A 177 -5.99 5.36 4.09
C ASN A 177 -6.84 5.69 5.33
N GLY A 178 -6.57 4.99 6.45
CA GLY A 178 -7.27 5.17 7.72
C GLY A 178 -8.40 4.18 8.01
N ASP A 179 -8.95 3.50 6.99
CA ASP A 179 -9.86 2.37 7.21
C ASP A 179 -9.04 1.15 7.60
N VAL A 180 -9.37 0.51 8.70
CA VAL A 180 -8.64 -0.64 9.23
C VAL A 180 -9.60 -1.79 9.49
N ILE A 181 -9.22 -2.99 9.07
CA ILE A 181 -9.90 -4.25 9.39
C ILE A 181 -8.90 -5.21 9.99
N CYS A 182 -9.25 -5.80 11.12
CA CYS A 182 -8.41 -6.76 11.83
C CYS A 182 -9.20 -8.04 12.09
N THR A 183 -8.61 -9.19 11.82
CA THR A 183 -9.11 -10.47 12.31
C THR A 183 -7.99 -11.26 12.98
N SER A 184 -8.33 -12.00 14.03
CA SER A 184 -7.40 -12.92 14.68
C SER A 184 -8.12 -14.17 15.12
N PHE A 185 -7.51 -15.32 14.91
CA PHE A 185 -8.00 -16.62 15.34
C PHE A 185 -6.89 -17.30 16.11
N ASN A 186 -7.19 -17.81 17.30
CA ASN A 186 -6.33 -18.71 18.05
C ASN A 186 -7.19 -19.90 18.48
N VAL A 187 -7.19 -20.95 17.67
CA VAL A 187 -8.21 -22.02 17.70
C VAL A 187 -7.59 -23.39 17.50
N LYS A 188 -8.31 -24.47 17.85
CA LYS A 188 -7.81 -25.84 17.63
C LYS A 188 -7.98 -26.29 16.19
N GLU A 189 -9.10 -25.94 15.57
CA GLU A 189 -9.39 -26.23 14.17
C GLU A 189 -9.93 -24.98 13.49
N LEU A 190 -9.58 -24.77 12.24
CA LEU A 190 -9.98 -23.59 11.46
C LEU A 190 -10.24 -23.96 10.01
N ALA A 191 -11.43 -23.68 9.53
CA ALA A 191 -11.72 -23.53 8.11
C ALA A 191 -12.13 -22.09 7.87
N LYS A 192 -11.27 -21.31 7.22
CA LYS A 192 -11.43 -19.87 7.02
C LYS A 192 -11.27 -19.51 5.55
N ARG A 193 -12.14 -18.63 5.07
CA ARG A 193 -11.98 -17.91 3.80
C ARG A 193 -12.18 -16.43 4.06
N SER A 194 -11.17 -15.64 3.73
CA SER A 194 -11.22 -14.19 3.78
C SER A 194 -10.95 -13.60 2.41
N ARG A 195 -11.58 -12.46 2.13
CA ARG A 195 -11.31 -11.65 0.95
C ARG A 195 -11.33 -10.19 1.35
N PHE A 196 -10.25 -9.48 1.06
CA PHE A 196 -10.12 -8.05 1.21
C PHE A 196 -9.91 -7.44 -0.18
N ASP A 197 -10.78 -6.52 -0.57
CA ASP A 197 -10.61 -5.70 -1.76
C ASP A 197 -10.63 -4.23 -1.35
N THR A 198 -9.76 -3.44 -1.94
CA THR A 198 -9.72 -2.02 -1.68
C THR A 198 -9.30 -1.25 -2.90
N VAL A 199 -9.86 -0.05 -3.01
CA VAL A 199 -9.57 0.89 -4.08
C VAL A 199 -9.37 2.27 -3.47
N LEU A 200 -8.27 2.92 -3.84
CA LEU A 200 -8.08 4.36 -3.72
C LEU A 200 -8.08 4.90 -5.14
N LEU A 201 -8.99 5.83 -5.46
CA LEU A 201 -9.08 6.39 -6.81
C LEU A 201 -8.42 7.77 -6.89
N ARG A 202 -8.71 8.62 -5.90
CA ARG A 202 -8.35 10.04 -5.92
C ARG A 202 -8.05 10.55 -4.52
N ARG A 203 -7.22 11.58 -4.46
CA ARG A 203 -6.98 12.36 -3.25
C ARG A 203 -7.04 13.85 -3.60
N ASN A 204 -7.69 14.61 -2.74
CA ASN A 204 -7.61 16.05 -2.75
C ASN A 204 -6.96 16.54 -1.45
N VAL A 205 -6.03 17.47 -1.59
CA VAL A 205 -5.47 18.22 -0.48
C VAL A 205 -5.88 19.67 -0.66
N SER A 206 -6.44 20.28 0.37
CA SER A 206 -6.76 21.71 0.39
C SER A 206 -6.05 22.35 1.56
N ALA A 207 -5.28 23.40 1.30
CA ALA A 207 -4.59 24.14 2.34
C ALA A 207 -4.88 25.62 2.19
N GLU A 208 -5.30 26.26 3.28
CA GLU A 208 -5.38 27.71 3.40
C GLU A 208 -4.28 28.20 4.33
N ILE A 209 -3.33 28.95 3.76
CA ILE A 209 -2.18 29.50 4.46
C ILE A 209 -2.40 31.00 4.65
N ARG A 210 -2.32 31.44 5.91
CA ARG A 210 -2.38 32.85 6.33
C ARG A 210 -1.20 33.13 7.27
N PRO A 211 -0.85 34.41 7.50
CA PRO A 211 0.15 34.75 8.51
C PRO A 211 -0.24 34.15 9.88
N GLY A 212 0.61 33.27 10.41
CA GLY A 212 0.46 32.58 11.70
C GLY A 212 -0.49 31.39 11.72
N CYS A 213 -1.06 30.95 10.58
CA CYS A 213 -2.07 29.90 10.56
C CYS A 213 -2.07 29.08 9.25
N VAL A 214 -2.22 27.77 9.39
CA VAL A 214 -2.45 26.83 8.28
C VAL A 214 -3.70 26.02 8.60
N ASN A 215 -4.66 26.00 7.68
CA ASN A 215 -5.82 25.11 7.74
C ASN A 215 -5.74 24.13 6.59
N GLU A 216 -5.48 22.86 6.90
CA GLU A 216 -5.33 21.79 5.92
C GLU A 216 -6.50 20.79 6.03
N SER A 217 -7.00 20.33 4.88
CA SER A 217 -7.93 19.23 4.79
C SER A 217 -7.54 18.27 3.67
N ILE A 218 -7.70 16.98 3.95
CA ILE A 218 -7.41 15.90 3.00
C ILE A 218 -8.67 15.08 2.83
N CYS A 219 -9.10 14.89 1.58
CA CYS A 219 -10.24 14.05 1.24
C CYS A 219 -9.80 12.99 0.24
N THR A 220 -10.21 11.75 0.43
CA THR A 220 -9.92 10.64 -0.49
C THR A 220 -11.19 10.02 -1.04
N SER A 221 -11.18 9.66 -2.32
CA SER A 221 -12.20 8.78 -2.90
C SER A 221 -11.70 7.35 -2.81
N LYS A 222 -12.29 6.58 -1.91
CA LYS A 222 -11.83 5.23 -1.57
C LYS A 222 -13.00 4.30 -1.27
N SER A 223 -12.77 3.00 -1.47
CA SER A 223 -13.67 1.96 -1.04
C SER A 223 -12.89 0.78 -0.49
N THR A 224 -13.46 0.13 0.52
CA THR A 224 -12.91 -1.05 1.16
C THR A 224 -14.02 -2.06 1.36
N PHE A 225 -13.74 -3.30 0.98
CA PHE A 225 -14.64 -4.43 1.08
C PHE A 225 -13.91 -5.60 1.74
N TYR A 226 -14.52 -6.18 2.76
CA TYR A 226 -14.01 -7.38 3.39
C TYR A 226 -15.13 -8.40 3.57
N THR A 227 -14.81 -9.66 3.31
CA THR A 227 -15.68 -10.79 3.64
C THR A 227 -14.90 -11.84 4.40
N LEU A 228 -15.56 -12.45 5.36
CA LEU A 228 -15.03 -13.52 6.19
C LEU A 228 -16.09 -14.60 6.33
N GLY A 229 -15.73 -15.81 5.93
CA GLY A 229 -16.40 -17.04 6.33
C GLY A 229 -15.44 -17.88 7.15
N ALA A 230 -15.80 -18.24 8.38
CA ALA A 230 -14.97 -19.06 9.24
C ALA A 230 -15.80 -20.06 10.04
N VAL A 231 -15.30 -21.30 10.13
CA VAL A 231 -15.74 -22.30 11.10
C VAL A 231 -14.53 -22.63 11.95
N SER A 232 -14.69 -22.58 13.27
CA SER A 232 -13.61 -22.97 14.17
C SER A 232 -14.10 -23.73 15.39
N LEU A 233 -13.19 -24.53 15.94
CA LEU A 233 -13.42 -25.30 17.16
C LEU A 233 -12.39 -24.93 18.22
N GLY A 234 -12.88 -24.61 19.42
CA GLY A 234 -12.10 -24.26 20.59
C GLY A 234 -11.28 -22.96 20.44
N GLY A 235 -10.94 -22.35 21.56
CA GLY A 235 -10.14 -21.12 21.57
C GLY A 235 -10.99 -19.87 21.33
N SER A 236 -10.44 -18.90 20.60
CA SER A 236 -11.07 -17.59 20.41
C SER A 236 -10.84 -17.01 19.01
N ALA A 237 -11.82 -16.24 18.53
CA ALA A 237 -11.64 -15.34 17.40
C ALA A 237 -11.98 -13.90 17.78
N HIS A 238 -11.32 -12.97 17.12
CA HIS A 238 -11.54 -11.54 17.23
C HIS A 238 -11.69 -10.95 15.83
N ILE A 239 -12.66 -10.04 15.67
CA ILE A 239 -12.89 -9.29 14.44
C ILE A 239 -13.10 -7.84 14.86
N GLY A 240 -12.45 -6.91 14.17
CA GLY A 240 -12.63 -5.50 14.41
C GLY A 240 -12.51 -4.70 13.12
N TYR A 241 -13.18 -3.57 13.09
CA TYR A 241 -13.00 -2.58 12.05
C TYR A 241 -13.06 -1.16 12.61
N LYS A 242 -12.39 -0.26 11.91
CA LYS A 242 -12.37 1.18 12.18
C LYS A 242 -12.40 1.92 10.84
N SER A 243 -13.18 2.99 10.75
CA SER A 243 -13.18 3.94 9.64
C SER A 243 -13.27 5.36 10.18
N GLY A 244 -12.76 6.33 9.41
CA GLY A 244 -12.79 7.74 9.76
C GLY A 244 -11.85 8.16 10.90
N GLU A 245 -11.84 9.46 11.15
CA GLU A 245 -11.02 10.12 12.17
C GLU A 245 -11.86 11.10 13.02
N GLY A 246 -11.34 11.44 14.20
CA GLY A 246 -11.99 12.40 15.10
C GLY A 246 -13.40 11.98 15.51
N ILE A 247 -14.35 12.91 15.37
CA ILE A 247 -15.76 12.73 15.75
C ILE A 247 -16.56 11.89 14.74
N GLU A 248 -16.04 11.70 13.52
CA GLU A 248 -16.67 10.90 12.47
C GLU A 248 -16.17 9.45 12.46
N ARG A 249 -15.37 9.06 13.46
CA ARG A 249 -14.84 7.71 13.63
C ARG A 249 -15.96 6.70 13.91
N VAL A 250 -16.03 5.67 13.08
CA VAL A 250 -16.87 4.49 13.29
C VAL A 250 -15.97 3.30 13.63
N GLU A 251 -16.27 2.59 14.72
CA GLU A 251 -15.51 1.42 15.15
C GLU A 251 -16.44 0.37 15.74
N SER A 252 -16.16 -0.90 15.45
CA SER A 252 -16.79 -2.02 16.12
C SER A 252 -15.79 -3.16 16.27
N SER A 253 -15.98 -3.95 17.32
CA SER A 253 -15.18 -5.15 17.54
C SER A 253 -15.99 -6.22 18.24
N GLU A 254 -15.73 -7.47 17.85
CA GLU A 254 -16.43 -8.65 18.31
C GLU A 254 -15.40 -9.70 18.70
N THR A 255 -15.66 -10.40 19.81
CA THR A 255 -14.82 -11.50 20.28
C THR A 255 -15.68 -12.71 20.57
N TYR A 256 -15.29 -13.86 20.02
CA TYR A 256 -15.98 -15.14 20.16
C TYR A 256 -15.07 -16.10 20.89
N ILE A 257 -15.63 -16.85 21.84
CA ILE A 257 -14.90 -17.86 22.63
C ILE A 257 -15.66 -19.18 22.55
N GLY A 258 -14.96 -20.27 22.22
CA GLY A 258 -15.55 -21.60 22.06
C GLY A 258 -15.63 -22.02 20.60
N ASN A 259 -16.76 -22.65 20.22
CA ASN A 259 -16.99 -23.13 18.86
C ASN A 259 -17.90 -22.14 18.14
N PHE A 260 -17.53 -21.70 16.95
CA PHE A 260 -18.29 -20.70 16.23
C PHE A 260 -18.19 -20.86 14.72
N LYS A 261 -19.28 -20.45 14.07
CA LYS A 261 -19.36 -20.20 12.64
C LYS A 261 -19.60 -18.70 12.47
N ILE A 262 -18.68 -18.02 11.79
CA ILE A 262 -18.74 -16.59 11.53
C ILE A 262 -18.89 -16.36 10.03
N GLU A 263 -19.87 -15.54 9.67
CA GLU A 263 -20.07 -15.03 8.32
C GLU A 263 -20.26 -13.52 8.43
N THR A 264 -19.32 -12.74 7.90
CA THR A 264 -19.36 -11.28 8.00
C THR A 264 -18.96 -10.62 6.68
N ALA A 265 -19.55 -9.46 6.42
CA ALA A 265 -19.17 -8.61 5.31
C ALA A 265 -19.11 -7.15 5.78
N ILE A 266 -17.97 -6.50 5.57
CA ILE A 266 -17.73 -5.11 5.96
C ILE A 266 -17.53 -4.29 4.68
N LYS A 267 -18.26 -3.19 4.56
CA LYS A 267 -18.17 -2.25 3.43
C LYS A 267 -17.94 -0.86 3.98
N MET A 268 -16.87 -0.21 3.53
CA MET A 268 -16.56 1.18 3.86
C MET A 268 -16.34 1.92 2.53
N LYS A 269 -16.89 3.12 2.42
CA LYS A 269 -16.81 3.90 1.20
C LYS A 269 -16.84 5.38 1.55
N ASP A 270 -15.81 6.07 1.10
CA ASP A 270 -15.74 7.52 1.17
C ASP A 270 -15.73 8.06 -0.25
N GLU A 271 -16.73 8.86 -0.56
CA GLU A 271 -16.79 9.58 -1.83
C GLU A 271 -16.46 11.03 -1.60
N MET A 272 -15.49 11.51 -2.38
CA MET A 272 -15.24 12.93 -2.46
C MET A 272 -16.36 13.58 -3.29
N PRO A 273 -16.84 14.78 -2.91
CA PRO A 273 -17.74 15.54 -3.77
C PRO A 273 -17.11 15.75 -5.16
N PRO A 274 -17.91 15.70 -6.24
CA PRO A 274 -17.41 15.81 -7.60
C PRO A 274 -16.59 17.09 -7.79
N ALA A 275 -15.53 17.03 -8.62
CA ALA A 275 -14.79 18.22 -8.98
C ALA A 275 -15.74 19.24 -9.64
N PRO A 276 -15.55 20.55 -9.44
CA PRO A 276 -16.36 21.56 -10.09
C PRO A 276 -16.37 21.35 -11.61
N GLN A 277 -17.55 21.47 -12.23
CA GLN A 277 -17.89 21.09 -13.62
C GLN A 277 -17.04 21.78 -14.72
N ASN A 278 -16.12 22.68 -14.34
CA ASN A 278 -15.24 23.41 -15.26
C ASN A 278 -13.86 22.76 -15.44
N ALA A 279 -13.59 21.62 -14.82
CA ALA A 279 -12.41 20.81 -15.12
C ALA A 279 -12.69 19.95 -16.38
N SER A 280 -11.92 20.13 -17.45
CA SER A 280 -12.14 19.49 -18.78
C SER A 280 -12.35 17.98 -18.68
N SER A 281 -13.14 17.34 -19.55
CA SER A 281 -13.51 15.92 -19.38
C SER A 281 -12.35 14.90 -19.42
N ASP A 282 -11.10 15.33 -19.61
CA ASP A 282 -9.91 14.47 -19.75
C ASP A 282 -9.29 14.00 -18.42
N TRP A 283 -9.68 14.54 -17.26
CA TRP A 283 -9.13 14.13 -15.95
C TRP A 283 -9.84 12.91 -15.34
N MET A 284 -10.93 12.44 -15.94
CA MET A 284 -11.69 11.31 -15.43
C MET A 284 -11.27 10.00 -16.10
N LEU A 285 -10.44 9.21 -15.43
CA LEU A 285 -10.52 7.76 -15.62
C LEU A 285 -11.91 7.33 -15.15
N CYS A 286 -12.81 7.12 -16.11
CA CYS A 286 -14.08 6.44 -15.86
C CYS A 286 -13.75 5.07 -15.26
N PRO A 287 -14.34 4.69 -14.12
CA PRO A 287 -14.28 3.29 -13.71
C PRO A 287 -15.01 2.50 -14.81
N SER A 288 -14.26 1.78 -15.63
CA SER A 288 -14.84 0.73 -16.45
C SER A 288 -15.32 -0.35 -15.48
N LEU A 289 -16.60 -0.26 -15.14
CA LEU A 289 -17.39 -1.38 -14.66
C LEU A 289 -17.38 -2.41 -15.78
N GLU A 290 -16.60 -3.48 -15.64
CA GLU A 290 -16.85 -4.72 -16.37
C GLU A 290 -16.66 -5.93 -15.45
N PRO A 291 -17.40 -7.01 -15.72
CA PRO A 291 -18.16 -7.80 -14.73
C PRO A 291 -17.37 -8.85 -13.93
#